data_AF-A0A0J9T2R7-F1
#
_entry.id   AF-A0A0J9T2R7-F1
#
_cell.length_a   1.000
_cell.length_b   1.000
_cell.length_c   1.000
_cell.angle_alpha   90.00
_cell.angle_beta   90.00
_cell.angle_gamma   90.00
#
_symmetry.space_group_name_H-M   'P 1'
#
loop_
_entity.id
_entity.type
_entity.pdbx_description
1 polymer ?
#
loop_
_entity_poly.entity_id
_entity_poly.type
_entity_poly.pdbx_seq_one_letter_code
_entity_poly.pdbx_strand_id
1 'polypeptide(L)'
;MDHFEQSCRNIKEKFSIQAEYFDKLCRKSMKYLNDLESTHPSPLEKTQGCIYFYYYLPENMFNEDVYHNKKLGIYKDFLREYAYITSSDIWQYYEKNISDNILLKIKDLFDLYRNFDEFKNGNKCIYANKCVEIYNRLIVECYKRINGDFCNEMEKFKEKYNDYMSTNDVCNSVQKSLPSAKNFFIIFFIIIPLVILSVISLIIFIIYKVNKRYYLKNNSCYRRINNI
;
A
#
# COMPACT_ATOMS: atom_id res chain seq x y z
N MET A 1 -40.38 -8.43 12.75
CA MET A 1 -39.59 -7.45 13.55
C MET A 1 -38.16 -7.67 13.13
N ASP A 2 -37.52 -6.67 12.51
CA ASP A 2 -36.18 -6.87 11.91
C ASP A 2 -35.23 -7.28 13.03
N HIS A 3 -34.63 -8.48 12.94
CA HIS A 3 -33.77 -9.02 14.01
C HIS A 3 -32.70 -8.02 14.45
N PHE A 4 -32.29 -7.13 13.55
CA PHE A 4 -31.23 -6.14 13.76
C PHE A 4 -31.65 -4.81 14.38
N GLU A 5 -32.94 -4.57 14.67
CA GLU A 5 -33.40 -3.28 15.19
C GLU A 5 -32.75 -2.88 16.51
N GLN A 6 -32.57 -3.83 17.43
CA GLN A 6 -31.93 -3.54 18.72
C GLN A 6 -30.46 -3.19 18.56
N SER A 7 -29.73 -3.94 17.73
CA SER A 7 -28.33 -3.64 17.39
C SER A 7 -28.17 -2.25 16.76
N CYS A 8 -29.09 -1.86 15.86
CA CYS A 8 -29.09 -0.52 15.31
C CYS A 8 -29.31 0.56 16.38
N ARG A 9 -30.24 0.35 17.32
CA ARG A 9 -30.45 1.28 18.44
C ARG A 9 -29.19 1.42 19.30
N ASN A 10 -28.56 0.30 19.68
CA ASN A 10 -27.34 0.28 20.50
C ASN A 10 -26.23 1.13 19.86
N ILE A 11 -25.95 0.94 18.57
CA ILE A 11 -24.90 1.70 17.86
C ILE A 11 -25.27 3.18 17.78
N LYS A 12 -26.52 3.48 17.46
CA LYS A 12 -27.01 4.87 17.33
C LYS A 12 -26.84 5.66 18.62
N GLU A 13 -27.24 5.06 19.75
CA GLU A 13 -27.14 5.66 21.09
C GLU A 13 -25.69 5.84 21.51
N LYS A 14 -24.87 4.79 21.38
CA LYS A 14 -23.45 4.81 21.76
C LYS A 14 -22.64 5.92 21.10
N PHE A 15 -22.93 6.20 19.83
CA PHE A 15 -22.21 7.23 19.07
C PHE A 15 -23.00 8.55 18.93
N SER A 16 -24.14 8.67 19.61
CA SER A 16 -25.03 9.83 19.56
C SER A 16 -25.32 10.28 18.12
N ILE A 17 -25.66 9.31 17.25
CA ILE A 17 -25.84 9.55 15.82
C ILE A 17 -27.21 10.19 15.59
N GLN A 18 -27.19 11.44 15.14
CA GLN A 18 -28.40 12.21 14.83
C GLN A 18 -28.85 12.08 13.37
N ALA A 19 -28.05 11.40 12.53
CA ALA A 19 -28.33 11.26 11.11
C ALA A 19 -29.61 10.44 10.87
N GLU A 20 -30.61 11.05 10.24
CA GLU A 20 -31.91 10.45 9.92
C GLU A 20 -31.76 9.17 9.07
N TYR A 21 -30.72 9.13 8.22
CA TYR A 21 -30.45 7.98 7.36
C TYR A 21 -29.73 6.81 8.05
N PHE A 22 -29.36 6.94 9.34
CA PHE A 22 -28.64 5.89 10.09
C PHE A 22 -29.40 4.58 10.13
N ASP A 23 -30.70 4.60 10.43
CA ASP A 23 -31.46 3.36 10.61
C ASP A 23 -31.52 2.57 9.30
N LYS A 24 -31.58 3.27 8.15
CA LYS A 24 -31.51 2.67 6.82
C LYS A 24 -30.11 2.12 6.52
N LEU A 25 -29.05 2.86 6.85
CA LEU A 25 -27.68 2.41 6.68
C LEU A 25 -27.41 1.17 7.55
N CYS A 26 -27.83 1.18 8.81
CA CYS A 26 -27.64 0.07 9.73
C CYS A 26 -28.33 -1.19 9.20
N ARG A 27 -29.61 -1.12 8.80
CA ARG A 27 -30.30 -2.27 8.19
C ARG A 27 -29.60 -2.80 6.95
N LYS A 28 -29.10 -1.92 6.08
CA LYS A 28 -28.31 -2.33 4.90
C LYS A 28 -27.00 -2.99 5.30
N SER A 29 -26.33 -2.46 6.32
CA SER A 29 -25.06 -2.98 6.83
C SER A 29 -25.23 -4.38 7.41
N MET A 30 -26.27 -4.60 8.22
CA MET A 30 -26.54 -5.92 8.78
C MET A 30 -26.93 -6.94 7.70
N LYS A 31 -27.71 -6.54 6.70
CA LYS A 31 -28.01 -7.39 5.53
C LYS A 31 -26.74 -7.74 4.76
N TYR A 32 -25.87 -6.76 4.51
CA TYR A 32 -24.59 -6.99 3.86
C TYR A 32 -23.74 -8.01 4.62
N LEU A 33 -23.64 -7.91 5.95
CA LEU A 33 -22.87 -8.85 6.77
C LEU A 33 -23.47 -10.26 6.74
N ASN A 34 -24.80 -10.36 6.77
CA ASN A 34 -25.53 -11.62 6.61
C ASN A 34 -25.29 -12.27 5.24
N ASP A 35 -25.34 -11.47 4.18
CA ASP A 35 -25.09 -11.94 2.81
C ASP A 35 -23.62 -12.36 2.66
N LEU A 36 -22.67 -11.56 3.16
CA LEU A 36 -21.25 -11.88 3.15
C LEU A 36 -20.97 -13.22 3.83
N GLU A 37 -21.52 -13.46 5.01
CA GLU A 37 -21.28 -14.70 5.75
C GLU A 37 -21.92 -15.93 5.09
N SER A 38 -23.13 -15.78 4.54
CA SER A 38 -23.85 -16.89 3.92
C SER A 38 -23.34 -17.26 2.52
N THR A 39 -22.77 -16.31 1.78
CA THR A 39 -22.33 -16.51 0.39
C THR A 39 -20.84 -16.72 0.24
N HIS A 40 -20.02 -16.24 1.19
CA HIS A 40 -18.57 -16.30 1.13
C HIS A 40 -17.98 -17.02 2.35
N PRO A 41 -17.90 -18.36 2.33
CA PRO A 41 -17.48 -19.13 3.49
C PRO A 41 -15.97 -19.07 3.76
N SER A 42 -15.15 -18.68 2.78
CA SER A 42 -13.69 -18.72 2.96
C SER A 42 -13.20 -17.58 3.88
N PRO A 43 -12.19 -17.84 4.74
CA PRO A 43 -11.60 -16.81 5.59
C PRO A 43 -11.08 -15.59 4.82
N LEU A 44 -10.54 -15.81 3.62
CA LEU A 44 -10.01 -14.75 2.78
C LEU A 44 -11.13 -13.84 2.25
N GLU A 45 -12.21 -14.42 1.72
CA GLU A 45 -13.34 -13.64 1.21
C GLU A 45 -14.07 -12.90 2.33
N LYS A 46 -14.26 -13.53 3.51
CA LYS A 46 -14.80 -12.84 4.70
C LYS A 46 -13.95 -11.63 5.07
N THR A 47 -12.62 -11.80 5.06
CA THR A 47 -11.67 -10.71 5.36
C THR A 47 -11.79 -9.58 4.32
N GLN A 48 -11.82 -9.91 3.03
CA GLN A 48 -11.98 -8.95 1.95
C GLN A 48 -13.33 -8.22 2.01
N GLY A 49 -14.42 -8.92 2.34
CA GLY A 49 -15.74 -8.34 2.53
C GLY A 49 -15.80 -7.39 3.72
N CYS A 50 -15.17 -7.73 4.85
CA CYS A 50 -15.06 -6.81 5.98
C CYS A 50 -14.30 -5.53 5.61
N ILE A 51 -13.20 -5.66 4.87
CA ILE A 51 -12.45 -4.52 4.33
C ILE A 51 -13.34 -3.67 3.43
N TYR A 52 -14.03 -4.27 2.46
CA TYR A 52 -14.95 -3.57 1.57
C TYR A 52 -16.06 -2.83 2.35
N PHE A 53 -16.64 -3.48 3.36
CA PHE A 53 -17.68 -2.90 4.20
C PHE A 53 -17.23 -1.59 4.86
N TYR A 54 -16.01 -1.54 5.39
CA TYR A 54 -15.45 -0.31 5.95
C TYR A 54 -15.44 0.86 4.95
N TYR A 55 -15.14 0.59 3.67
CA TYR A 55 -15.15 1.61 2.61
C TYR A 55 -16.55 2.01 2.19
N TYR A 56 -17.47 1.05 2.16
CA TYR A 56 -18.86 1.31 1.80
C TYR A 56 -19.54 2.28 2.78
N LEU A 57 -19.08 2.36 4.04
CA LEU A 57 -19.64 3.27 5.03
C LEU A 57 -19.34 4.76 4.68
N PRO A 58 -20.39 5.61 4.61
CA PRO A 58 -20.31 6.99 4.11
C PRO A 58 -19.48 7.89 5.04
N GLU A 59 -18.51 8.64 4.48
CA GLU A 59 -17.60 9.50 5.26
C GLU A 59 -18.32 10.67 5.95
N ASN A 60 -19.28 11.30 5.26
CA ASN A 60 -20.02 12.47 5.71
C ASN A 60 -21.03 12.20 6.84
N MET A 61 -21.15 10.95 7.29
CA MET A 61 -21.97 10.59 8.44
C MET A 61 -21.29 10.89 9.78
N PHE A 62 -20.02 11.28 9.74
CA PHE A 62 -19.14 11.34 10.89
C PHE A 62 -18.43 12.71 10.97
N ASN A 63 -19.15 13.82 11.26
CA ASN A 63 -18.68 15.22 11.31
C ASN A 63 -17.22 15.50 11.79
N GLU A 64 -16.68 16.64 11.28
CA GLU A 64 -15.28 16.96 10.94
C GLU A 64 -14.15 16.95 11.99
N ASP A 65 -14.39 16.80 13.29
CA ASP A 65 -13.29 16.97 14.27
C ASP A 65 -12.82 15.68 15.00
N VAL A 66 -13.44 14.51 14.75
CA VAL A 66 -13.09 13.23 15.43
C VAL A 66 -12.93 12.06 14.43
N TYR A 67 -12.43 12.38 13.24
CA TYR A 67 -12.76 11.71 11.98
C TYR A 67 -12.34 10.24 11.83
N HIS A 68 -11.28 9.77 12.50
CA HIS A 68 -10.87 8.37 12.36
C HIS A 68 -11.51 7.46 13.40
N ASN A 69 -11.60 7.92 14.65
CA ASN A 69 -12.03 7.07 15.77
C ASN A 69 -13.52 6.75 15.72
N LYS A 70 -14.36 7.69 15.23
CA LYS A 70 -15.81 7.47 15.18
C LYS A 70 -16.23 6.51 14.07
N LYS A 71 -15.77 6.71 12.82
CA LYS A 71 -16.07 5.78 11.70
C LYS A 71 -15.59 4.37 12.01
N LEU A 72 -14.33 4.24 12.45
CA LEU A 72 -13.74 2.96 12.82
C LEU A 72 -14.48 2.30 13.99
N GLY A 73 -14.88 3.08 15.00
CA GLY A 73 -15.68 2.59 16.13
C GLY A 73 -17.04 2.06 15.69
N ILE A 74 -17.75 2.83 14.86
CA ILE A 74 -19.07 2.43 14.34
C ILE A 74 -18.96 1.17 13.47
N TYR A 75 -17.96 1.11 12.60
CA TYR A 75 -17.65 -0.08 11.81
C TYR A 75 -17.38 -1.31 12.70
N LYS A 76 -16.52 -1.17 13.72
CA LYS A 76 -16.24 -2.25 14.68
C LYS A 76 -17.51 -2.70 15.39
N ASP A 77 -18.39 -1.78 15.77
CA ASP A 77 -19.62 -2.13 16.46
C ASP A 77 -20.67 -2.74 15.53
N PHE A 78 -20.72 -2.39 14.23
CA PHE A 78 -21.51 -3.15 13.26
C PHE A 78 -21.10 -4.63 13.24
N LEU A 79 -19.80 -4.91 13.19
CA LEU A 79 -19.29 -6.28 13.20
C LEU A 79 -19.60 -7.02 14.52
N ARG A 80 -19.43 -6.35 15.67
CA ARG A 80 -19.69 -6.94 16.99
C ARG A 80 -21.16 -7.24 17.23
N GLU A 81 -22.02 -6.27 16.95
CA GLU A 81 -23.46 -6.41 17.17
C GLU A 81 -24.05 -7.48 16.24
N TYR A 82 -23.59 -7.51 14.99
CA TYR A 82 -23.92 -8.58 14.06
C TYR A 82 -23.44 -9.94 14.61
N ALA A 83 -22.17 -10.05 14.99
CA ALA A 83 -21.62 -11.29 15.53
C ALA A 83 -22.37 -11.81 16.76
N TYR A 84 -22.76 -10.89 17.66
CA TYR A 84 -23.54 -11.22 18.84
C TYR A 84 -24.93 -11.78 18.50
N ILE A 85 -25.66 -11.12 17.60
CA ILE A 85 -27.06 -11.48 17.35
C ILE A 85 -27.23 -12.70 16.43
N THR A 86 -26.26 -12.96 15.56
CA THR A 86 -26.29 -14.11 14.64
C THR A 86 -25.43 -15.29 15.08
N SER A 87 -24.70 -15.15 16.20
CA SER A 87 -23.65 -16.11 16.61
C SER A 87 -22.55 -16.28 15.55
N SER A 88 -22.27 -15.23 14.79
CA SER A 88 -21.28 -15.23 13.71
C SER A 88 -19.84 -15.13 14.23
N ASP A 89 -18.91 -15.72 13.46
CA ASP A 89 -17.47 -15.64 13.68
C ASP A 89 -16.79 -14.43 13.00
N ILE A 90 -17.55 -13.58 12.29
CA ILE A 90 -17.02 -12.48 11.48
C ILE A 90 -16.14 -11.51 12.29
N TRP A 91 -16.48 -11.27 13.56
CA TRP A 91 -15.68 -10.43 14.46
C TRP A 91 -14.28 -11.01 14.69
N GLN A 92 -14.17 -12.33 14.85
CA GLN A 92 -12.89 -13.01 15.08
C GLN A 92 -11.97 -12.89 13.85
N TYR A 93 -12.55 -12.97 12.65
CA TYR A 93 -11.79 -12.76 11.42
C TYR A 93 -11.29 -11.33 11.28
N TYR A 94 -12.12 -10.34 11.65
CA TYR A 94 -11.69 -8.95 11.70
C TYR A 94 -10.52 -8.78 12.69
N GLU A 95 -10.68 -9.23 13.93
CA GLU A 95 -9.68 -9.06 14.99
C GLU A 95 -8.34 -9.74 14.65
N LYS A 96 -8.39 -10.91 14.02
CA LYS A 96 -7.19 -11.67 13.65
C LYS A 96 -6.47 -11.11 12.42
N ASN A 97 -7.20 -10.62 11.42
CA ASN A 97 -6.62 -10.36 10.08
C ASN A 97 -6.61 -8.88 9.68
N ILE A 98 -7.41 -8.03 10.33
CA ILE A 98 -7.61 -6.64 9.91
C ILE A 98 -7.21 -5.70 11.05
N SER A 99 -6.02 -5.11 10.91
CA SER A 99 -5.60 -4.01 11.78
C SER A 99 -6.10 -2.66 11.26
N ASP A 100 -6.24 -1.69 12.16
CA ASP A 100 -6.60 -0.31 11.79
C ASP A 100 -5.62 0.29 10.77
N ASN A 101 -4.34 -0.10 10.83
CA ASN A 101 -3.32 0.28 9.86
C ASN A 101 -3.58 -0.31 8.46
N ILE A 102 -4.11 -1.53 8.36
CA ILE A 102 -4.51 -2.13 7.07
C ILE A 102 -5.67 -1.34 6.47
N LEU A 103 -6.66 -0.95 7.27
CA LEU A 103 -7.77 -0.11 6.82
C LEU A 103 -7.28 1.28 6.37
N LEU A 104 -6.35 1.90 7.08
CA LEU A 104 -5.78 3.18 6.63
C LEU A 104 -5.03 3.05 5.30
N LYS A 105 -4.23 1.99 5.12
CA LYS A 105 -3.46 1.76 3.90
C LYS A 105 -4.36 1.53 2.68
N ILE A 106 -5.40 0.72 2.84
CA ILE A 106 -6.33 0.45 1.74
C ILE A 106 -7.14 1.73 1.41
N LYS A 107 -7.46 2.58 2.40
CA LYS A 107 -8.11 3.88 2.17
C LYS A 107 -7.25 4.78 1.31
N ASP A 108 -5.99 4.93 1.69
CA ASP A 108 -5.05 5.75 0.92
C ASP A 108 -4.88 5.21 -0.51
N LEU A 109 -4.92 3.88 -0.71
CA LEU A 109 -4.92 3.28 -2.04
C LEU A 109 -6.19 3.62 -2.85
N PHE A 110 -7.37 3.55 -2.22
CA PHE A 110 -8.62 4.00 -2.87
C PHE A 110 -8.60 5.48 -3.23
N ASP A 111 -8.12 6.32 -2.31
CA ASP A 111 -7.97 7.76 -2.55
C ASP A 111 -6.99 8.04 -3.69
N LEU A 112 -5.90 7.28 -3.77
CA LEU A 112 -4.92 7.37 -4.84
C LEU A 112 -5.57 7.12 -6.22
N TYR A 113 -6.35 6.05 -6.36
CA TYR A 113 -7.08 5.73 -7.59
C TYR A 113 -8.18 6.75 -7.91
N ARG A 114 -8.97 7.17 -6.90
CA ARG A 114 -10.01 8.18 -7.08
C ARG A 114 -9.45 9.51 -7.57
N ASN A 115 -8.35 9.99 -6.98
CA ASN A 115 -7.69 11.21 -7.45
C ASN A 115 -7.16 11.03 -8.87
N PHE A 116 -6.69 9.84 -9.24
CA PHE A 116 -6.23 9.58 -10.60
C PHE A 116 -7.37 9.64 -11.63
N ASP A 117 -8.54 9.07 -11.29
CA ASP A 117 -9.73 9.15 -12.15
C ASP A 117 -10.22 10.60 -12.30
N GLU A 118 -10.26 11.36 -11.19
CA GLU A 118 -10.60 12.78 -11.20
C GLU A 118 -9.60 13.63 -12.01
N PHE A 119 -8.32 13.31 -11.91
CA PHE A 119 -7.28 13.93 -12.72
C PHE A 119 -7.54 13.70 -14.21
N LYS A 120 -7.84 12.45 -14.61
CA LYS A 120 -8.14 12.10 -16.00
C LYS A 120 -9.40 12.73 -16.55
N ASN A 121 -10.43 12.93 -15.71
CA ASN A 121 -11.75 13.38 -16.14
C ASN A 121 -11.91 14.91 -16.23
N GLY A 122 -10.95 15.70 -15.72
CA GLY A 122 -11.13 17.16 -15.65
C GLY A 122 -9.87 18.01 -15.73
N ASN A 123 -8.70 17.43 -16.00
CA ASN A 123 -7.42 18.14 -16.16
C ASN A 123 -7.06 19.07 -14.99
N LYS A 124 -7.49 18.74 -13.77
CA LYS A 124 -7.15 19.52 -12.58
C LYS A 124 -5.86 18.97 -11.99
N CYS A 125 -4.74 19.66 -12.25
CA CYS A 125 -3.41 19.31 -11.74
C CYS A 125 -3.34 19.16 -10.20
N ILE A 126 -4.31 19.73 -9.48
CA ILE A 126 -4.47 19.50 -8.04
C ILE A 126 -4.63 18.01 -7.70
N TYR A 127 -5.34 17.24 -8.53
CA TYR A 127 -5.54 15.81 -8.29
C TYR A 127 -4.29 14.99 -8.64
N ALA A 128 -3.57 15.38 -9.69
CA ALA A 128 -2.27 14.79 -10.00
C ALA A 128 -1.26 15.02 -8.87
N ASN A 129 -1.21 16.23 -8.30
CA ASN A 129 -0.41 16.51 -7.10
C ASN A 129 -0.80 15.63 -5.91
N LYS A 130 -2.11 15.48 -5.65
CA LYS A 130 -2.61 14.58 -4.59
C LYS A 130 -2.19 13.13 -4.85
N CYS A 131 -2.23 12.66 -6.10
CA CYS A 131 -1.74 11.32 -6.45
C CYS A 131 -0.26 11.17 -6.07
N VAL A 132 0.59 12.11 -6.49
CA VAL A 132 2.02 12.10 -6.18
C VAL A 132 2.28 12.13 -4.67
N GLU A 133 1.58 12.98 -3.94
CA GLU A 133 1.70 13.10 -2.49
C GLU A 133 1.35 11.79 -1.77
N ILE A 134 0.17 11.23 -2.06
CA ILE A 134 -0.29 9.97 -1.47
C ILE A 134 0.68 8.84 -1.86
N TYR A 135 1.07 8.76 -3.13
CA TYR A 135 1.98 7.72 -3.62
C TYR A 135 3.32 7.75 -2.88
N ASN A 136 3.94 8.93 -2.78
CA ASN A 136 5.24 9.10 -2.12
C ASN A 136 5.18 8.78 -0.63
N ARG A 137 4.04 9.02 0.04
CA ARG A 137 3.83 8.59 1.43
C ARG A 137 3.74 7.06 1.54
N LEU A 138 2.96 6.43 0.67
CA LEU A 138 2.69 5.00 0.72
C LEU A 138 3.88 4.13 0.31
N ILE A 139 4.66 4.56 -0.70
CA ILE A 139 5.76 3.74 -1.24
C ILE A 139 6.89 3.50 -0.24
N VAL A 140 7.04 4.36 0.76
CA VAL A 140 8.03 4.19 1.84
C VAL A 140 7.83 2.85 2.56
N GLU A 141 6.60 2.35 2.67
CA GLU A 141 6.31 1.05 3.28
C GLU A 141 6.86 -0.12 2.45
N CYS A 142 6.95 0.04 1.13
CA CYS A 142 7.54 -0.95 0.22
C CYS A 142 9.07 -1.01 0.29
N TYR A 143 9.70 0.03 0.85
CA TYR A 143 11.14 0.02 1.11
C TYR A 143 11.50 -0.59 2.45
N LYS A 144 10.53 -0.70 3.37
CA LYS A 144 10.73 -1.30 4.69
C LYS A 144 10.46 -2.80 4.72
N ARG A 145 9.68 -3.34 3.77
CA ARG A 145 9.25 -4.74 3.76
C ARG A 145 9.31 -5.34 2.36
N ILE A 146 9.56 -6.64 2.34
CA ILE A 146 9.72 -7.45 1.14
C ILE A 146 8.35 -7.72 0.47
N ASN A 147 8.18 -7.28 -0.78
CA ASN A 147 7.22 -7.76 -1.78
C ASN A 147 5.89 -8.32 -1.24
N GLY A 148 5.07 -7.45 -0.64
CA GLY A 148 3.67 -7.77 -0.35
C GLY A 148 2.75 -7.36 -1.50
N ASP A 149 1.54 -7.93 -1.55
CA ASP A 149 0.50 -7.60 -2.55
C ASP A 149 0.26 -6.08 -2.67
N PHE A 150 0.34 -5.36 -1.55
CA PHE A 150 0.26 -3.90 -1.51
C PHE A 150 1.30 -3.23 -2.43
N CYS A 151 2.55 -3.67 -2.42
CA CYS A 151 3.61 -3.09 -3.25
C CYS A 151 3.47 -3.44 -4.73
N ASN A 152 2.87 -4.60 -5.03
CA ASN A 152 2.50 -4.95 -6.39
C ASN A 152 1.42 -4.00 -6.91
N GLU A 153 0.42 -3.65 -6.08
CA GLU A 153 -0.59 -2.66 -6.45
C GLU A 153 0.00 -1.25 -6.61
N MET A 154 0.96 -0.86 -5.78
CA MET A 154 1.69 0.40 -5.94
C MET A 154 2.50 0.45 -7.25
N GLU A 155 3.10 -0.66 -7.67
CA GLU A 155 3.80 -0.72 -8.96
C GLU A 155 2.82 -0.59 -10.13
N LYS A 156 1.68 -1.30 -10.09
CA LYS A 156 0.62 -1.19 -11.11
C LYS A 156 0.07 0.23 -11.21
N PHE A 157 -0.12 0.91 -10.08
CA PHE A 157 -0.56 2.31 -10.08
C PHE A 157 0.47 3.21 -10.75
N LYS A 158 1.76 3.06 -10.41
CA LYS A 158 2.85 3.80 -11.06
C LYS A 158 2.81 3.63 -12.58
N GLU A 159 2.68 2.39 -13.07
CA GLU A 159 2.63 2.11 -14.51
C GLU A 159 1.49 2.92 -15.16
N LYS A 160 0.26 2.82 -14.62
CA LYS A 160 -0.90 3.58 -15.12
C LYS A 160 -0.69 5.09 -15.11
N TYR A 161 -0.15 5.63 -14.02
CA TYR A 161 0.06 7.07 -13.86
C TYR A 161 1.14 7.58 -14.82
N ASN A 162 2.28 6.90 -14.89
CA ASN A 162 3.39 7.28 -15.75
C ASN A 162 3.00 7.18 -17.24
N ASP A 163 2.27 6.13 -17.63
CA ASP A 163 1.76 5.97 -18.99
C ASP A 163 0.83 7.13 -19.36
N TYR A 164 -0.07 7.53 -18.45
CA TYR A 164 -0.94 8.67 -18.68
C TYR A 164 -0.16 9.99 -18.79
N MET A 165 0.80 10.25 -17.88
CA MET A 165 1.61 11.47 -17.88
C MET A 165 2.59 11.57 -19.07
N SER A 166 2.99 10.45 -19.65
CA SER A 166 3.86 10.42 -20.83
C SER A 166 3.09 10.62 -22.13
N THR A 167 1.83 10.16 -22.18
CA THR A 167 0.96 10.29 -23.36
C THR A 167 0.19 11.60 -23.39
N ASN A 168 0.02 12.26 -22.24
CA ASN A 168 -0.70 13.53 -22.12
C ASN A 168 0.27 14.59 -21.59
N ASP A 169 0.51 15.65 -22.36
CA ASP A 169 1.32 16.78 -21.89
C ASP A 169 0.47 17.72 -21.03
N VAL A 170 0.29 17.33 -19.77
CA VAL A 170 -0.53 18.04 -18.79
C VAL A 170 0.26 18.28 -17.51
N CYS A 171 -0.05 19.38 -16.83
CA CYS A 171 0.44 19.66 -15.48
C CYS A 171 1.98 19.69 -15.34
N ASN A 172 2.63 20.65 -16.02
CA ASN A 172 4.09 20.77 -16.10
C ASN A 172 4.84 20.81 -14.77
N SER A 173 4.20 21.26 -13.70
CA SER A 173 4.81 21.34 -12.36
C SER A 173 4.70 20.04 -11.55
N VAL A 174 3.98 19.03 -12.06
CA VAL A 174 3.71 17.78 -11.33
C VAL A 174 4.75 16.74 -11.72
N GLN A 175 5.17 15.92 -10.75
CA GLN A 175 6.06 14.79 -10.99
C GLN A 175 5.45 13.85 -12.05
N LYS A 176 6.11 13.74 -13.21
CA LYS A 176 5.63 12.94 -14.35
C LYS A 176 5.95 11.45 -14.23
N SER A 177 6.92 11.08 -13.39
CA SER A 177 7.35 9.70 -13.21
C SER A 177 7.45 9.36 -11.72
N LEU A 178 6.68 8.36 -11.30
CA LEU A 178 6.69 7.85 -9.93
C LEU A 178 7.80 6.80 -9.73
N PRO A 179 8.44 6.77 -8.54
CA PRO A 179 9.48 5.78 -8.22
C PRO A 179 8.91 4.37 -8.13
N SER A 180 9.74 3.34 -8.41
CA SER A 180 9.29 1.94 -8.35
C SER A 180 9.19 1.40 -6.92
N ALA A 181 8.07 0.75 -6.61
CA ALA A 181 7.86 0.04 -5.36
C ALA A 181 8.72 -1.23 -5.23
N LYS A 182 9.32 -1.69 -6.33
CA LYS A 182 10.21 -2.88 -6.37
C LYS A 182 11.69 -2.54 -6.14
N ASN A 183 12.06 -1.25 -6.05
CA ASN A 183 13.46 -0.82 -6.08
C ASN A 183 14.33 -1.34 -4.93
N PHE A 184 13.78 -1.63 -3.75
CA PHE A 184 14.59 -2.17 -2.64
C PHE A 184 15.21 -3.53 -2.99
N PHE A 185 14.48 -4.40 -3.69
CA PHE A 185 15.02 -5.70 -4.13
C PHE A 185 16.18 -5.56 -5.08
N ILE A 186 15.98 -4.74 -6.11
CA ILE A 186 16.95 -4.59 -7.19
C ILE A 186 18.22 -3.94 -6.64
N ILE A 187 18.09 -2.88 -5.85
CA ILE A 187 19.27 -2.20 -5.30
C ILE A 187 20.01 -3.11 -4.33
N PHE A 188 19.33 -3.73 -3.36
CA PHE A 188 19.99 -4.42 -2.26
C PHE A 188 20.51 -5.82 -2.65
N PHE A 189 19.74 -6.58 -3.43
CA PHE A 189 20.08 -7.97 -3.75
C PHE A 189 20.77 -8.14 -5.10
N ILE A 190 20.63 -7.18 -6.03
CA ILE A 190 21.20 -7.31 -7.38
C ILE A 190 22.34 -6.31 -7.59
N ILE A 191 22.10 -5.01 -7.37
CA ILE A 191 23.08 -3.96 -7.68
C ILE A 191 24.25 -3.97 -6.70
N ILE A 192 24.01 -4.02 -5.38
CA ILE A 192 25.09 -3.99 -4.39
C ILE A 192 26.10 -5.13 -4.59
N PRO A 193 25.69 -6.40 -4.70
CA PRO A 193 26.64 -7.49 -4.96
C PRO A 193 27.41 -7.32 -6.27
N LEU A 194 26.74 -6.89 -7.34
CA LEU A 194 27.36 -6.67 -8.64
C LEU A 194 28.44 -5.58 -8.58
N VAL A 195 28.18 -4.48 -7.86
CA VAL A 195 29.14 -3.39 -7.68
C VAL A 195 30.33 -3.86 -6.86
N ILE A 196 30.11 -4.59 -5.76
CA ILE A 196 31.18 -5.16 -4.91
C ILE A 196 32.06 -6.11 -5.73
N LEU A 197 31.47 -7.04 -6.48
CA LEU A 197 32.20 -7.96 -7.37
C LEU A 197 33.03 -7.18 -8.39
N SER A 198 32.44 -6.16 -9.02
CA SER A 198 33.15 -5.31 -10.00
C SER A 198 34.36 -4.60 -9.39
N VAL A 199 34.20 -4.03 -8.19
CA VAL A 199 35.29 -3.36 -7.46
C VAL A 199 36.40 -4.35 -7.11
N ILE A 200 36.06 -5.55 -6.62
CA ILE A 200 37.03 -6.59 -6.31
C ILE A 200 37.80 -7.00 -7.57
N SER A 201 37.12 -7.22 -8.69
CA SER A 201 37.76 -7.55 -9.97
C SER A 201 38.73 -6.46 -10.44
N LEU A 202 38.36 -5.17 -10.30
CA LEU A 202 39.25 -4.05 -10.61
C LEU A 202 40.50 -4.03 -9.73
N ILE A 203 40.34 -4.24 -8.41
CA ILE A 203 41.46 -4.31 -7.46
C ILE A 203 42.41 -5.45 -7.84
N ILE A 204 41.89 -6.66 -8.10
CA ILE A 204 42.68 -7.82 -8.53
C ILE A 204 43.42 -7.53 -9.84
N PHE A 205 42.76 -6.90 -10.82
CA PHE A 205 43.38 -6.54 -12.09
C PHE A 205 44.54 -5.54 -11.92
N ILE A 206 44.37 -4.53 -11.07
CA ILE A 206 45.42 -3.55 -10.74
C ILE A 206 46.61 -4.26 -10.09
N ILE A 207 46.36 -5.11 -9.08
CA ILE A 207 47.41 -5.88 -8.39
C ILE A 207 48.17 -6.76 -9.38
N TYR A 208 47.46 -7.50 -10.24
CA TYR A 208 48.08 -8.34 -11.27
C TYR A 208 48.98 -7.54 -12.21
N LYS A 209 48.51 -6.39 -12.70
CA LYS A 209 49.26 -5.52 -13.61
C LYS A 209 50.52 -4.94 -12.95
N VAL A 210 50.42 -4.54 -11.68
CA VAL A 210 51.56 -4.03 -10.90
C VAL A 210 52.58 -5.13 -10.68
N ASN A 211 52.15 -6.31 -10.20
CA ASN A 211 53.05 -7.45 -9.98
C ASN A 211 53.76 -7.86 -11.27
N LYS A 212 53.05 -7.97 -12.40
CA LYS A 212 53.66 -8.27 -13.70
C LYS A 212 54.76 -7.27 -14.08
N ARG A 213 54.56 -5.97 -13.84
CA ARG A 213 55.59 -4.93 -14.07
C ARG A 213 56.79 -5.09 -13.15
N TYR A 214 56.58 -5.41 -11.86
CA TYR A 214 57.67 -5.69 -10.92
C TYR A 214 58.49 -6.92 -11.34
N TYR A 215 57.83 -8.03 -11.70
CA TYR A 215 58.50 -9.24 -12.19
C TYR A 215 59.33 -8.98 -13.46
N LEU A 216 58.76 -8.26 -14.44
CA LEU A 216 59.48 -7.91 -15.67
C LEU A 216 60.67 -6.98 -15.40
N LYS A 217 60.53 -6.01 -14.49
CA LYS A 217 61.61 -5.10 -14.11
C LYS A 217 62.75 -5.87 -13.42
N ASN A 218 62.46 -6.75 -12.46
CA ASN A 218 63.47 -7.56 -11.80
C ASN A 218 64.21 -8.48 -12.77
N ASN A 219 63.50 -9.15 -13.70
CA ASN A 219 64.15 -9.99 -14.71
C ASN A 219 65.04 -9.19 -15.66
N SER A 220 64.68 -7.94 -15.99
CA SER A 220 65.53 -7.06 -16.81
C SER A 220 66.79 -6.59 -16.07
N CYS A 221 66.71 -6.36 -14.76
CA CYS A 221 67.87 -6.06 -13.91
C CYS A 221 68.78 -7.29 -13.78
N TYR A 222 68.22 -8.48 -13.55
CA TYR A 222 68.99 -9.73 -13.43
C TYR A 222 69.76 -10.06 -14.71
N ARG A 223 69.16 -9.87 -15.89
CA ARG A 223 69.84 -10.03 -17.20
C ARG A 223 70.96 -9.01 -17.44
N ARG A 224 70.89 -7.80 -16.86
CA ARG A 224 71.95 -6.79 -16.98
C ARG A 224 73.15 -7.08 -16.07
N ILE A 225 72.92 -7.68 -14.91
CA ILE A 225 74.00 -8.05 -13.97
C ILE A 225 74.79 -9.26 -14.48
N ASN A 226 74.13 -10.23 -15.12
CA ASN A 226 74.79 -11.46 -15.60
C ASN A 226 75.45 -11.34 -16.99
N ASN A 227 75.40 -10.16 -17.63
CA ASN A 227 76.02 -9.89 -18.94
C ASN A 227 77.20 -8.90 -18.86
N ILE A 228 77.80 -8.76 -17.67
CA ILE A 228 79.07 -8.04 -17.40
C ILE A 228 80.04 -9.08 -16.84
#